data_AF-A0A409X1B3-F1
#
_entry.id   AF-A0A409X1B3-F1
#
_cell.length_a   1.000
_cell.length_b   1.000
_cell.length_c   1.000
_cell.angle_alpha   90.00
_cell.angle_beta   90.00
_cell.angle_gamma   90.00
#
_symmetry.space_group_name_H-M   'P 1'
#
loop_
_entity.id
_entity.type
_entity.pdbx_description
1 polymer ?
#
loop_
_entity_poly.entity_id
_entity_poly.type
_entity_poly.pdbx_seq_one_letter_code
_entity_poly.pdbx_strand_id
1 'polypeptide(L)'
;MELPVNCICFFLVYHHCIQHSFNETVVSWNLHKVCTAGNKSPLALYQINHEHAINQVYWTGDLGDDVEDVEEEGYGRDPEESSPPADELKVDPKAANYNKFPDTEHERNAGLFINDDEEIKQARGHLDGMDLEADDGNFGIDIYCIAVSRLATLME
;
A
#
# COMPACT_ATOMS: atom_id res chain seq x y z
N MET A 1 -16.81 -5.61 23.37
CA MET A 1 -16.82 -6.94 22.73
C MET A 1 -16.91 -6.87 21.21
N GLU A 2 -17.28 -5.73 20.61
CA GLU A 2 -17.43 -5.58 19.15
C GLU A 2 -16.12 -5.37 18.38
N LEU A 3 -15.12 -4.71 18.99
CA LEU A 3 -13.82 -4.43 18.36
C LEU A 3 -13.07 -5.71 17.90
N PRO A 4 -12.93 -6.77 18.73
CA PRO A 4 -12.21 -7.98 18.34
C PRO A 4 -12.85 -8.74 17.18
N VAL A 5 -14.18 -8.89 17.19
CA VAL A 5 -14.92 -9.60 16.12
C VAL A 5 -14.75 -8.87 14.80
N ASN A 6 -14.88 -7.54 14.81
CA ASN A 6 -14.70 -6.74 13.62
C ASN A 6 -13.28 -6.86 13.05
N CYS A 7 -12.23 -6.79 13.89
CA CYS A 7 -10.84 -6.97 13.44
C CYS A 7 -10.59 -8.33 12.80
N ILE A 8 -11.15 -9.40 13.37
CA ILE A 8 -11.01 -10.75 12.81
C ILE A 8 -11.79 -10.88 11.50
N CYS A 9 -13.03 -10.39 11.43
CA CYS A 9 -13.82 -10.38 10.21
C CYS A 9 -13.14 -9.57 9.10
N PHE A 10 -12.56 -8.41 9.42
CA PHE A 10 -11.80 -7.61 8.46
C PHE A 10 -10.63 -8.42 7.88
N PHE A 11 -9.86 -9.08 8.74
CA PHE A 11 -8.76 -9.91 8.29
C PHE A 11 -9.26 -11.08 7.42
N LEU A 12 -10.24 -11.84 7.88
CA LEU A 12 -10.71 -13.03 7.18
C LEU A 12 -11.34 -12.73 5.81
N VAL A 13 -12.11 -11.65 5.71
CA VAL A 13 -12.81 -11.29 4.48
C VAL A 13 -11.92 -10.51 3.53
N TYR A 14 -11.20 -9.49 4.00
CA TYR A 14 -10.49 -8.57 3.09
C TYR A 14 -9.04 -8.96 2.80
N HIS A 15 -8.43 -9.88 3.56
CA HIS A 15 -7.04 -10.28 3.33
C HIS A 15 -6.81 -10.77 1.90
N HIS A 16 -7.72 -11.56 1.35
CA HIS A 16 -7.60 -12.08 -0.01
C HIS A 16 -7.67 -10.96 -1.05
N CYS A 17 -8.61 -10.00 -0.92
CA CYS A 17 -8.74 -8.83 -1.79
C CYS A 17 -7.47 -7.97 -1.80
N ILE A 18 -6.91 -7.72 -0.61
CA ILE A 18 -5.69 -6.92 -0.43
C ILE A 18 -4.51 -7.65 -1.08
N GLN A 19 -4.37 -8.95 -0.82
CA GLN A 19 -3.29 -9.75 -1.38
C GLN A 19 -3.40 -9.86 -2.91
N HIS A 20 -4.62 -9.99 -3.44
CA HIS A 20 -4.89 -10.02 -4.87
C HIS A 20 -4.47 -8.71 -5.53
N SER A 21 -4.92 -7.56 -5.02
CA SER A 21 -4.54 -6.23 -5.49
C SER A 21 -3.01 -6.02 -5.47
N PHE A 22 -2.36 -6.49 -4.41
CA PHE A 22 -0.90 -6.43 -4.29
C PHE A 22 -0.22 -7.27 -5.38
N ASN A 23 -0.67 -8.51 -5.59
CA ASN A 23 -0.12 -9.39 -6.62
C ASN A 23 -0.30 -8.79 -8.03
N GLU A 24 -1.47 -8.23 -8.33
CA GLU A 24 -1.73 -7.55 -9.60
C GLU A 24 -0.79 -6.35 -9.81
N THR A 25 -0.58 -5.55 -8.76
CA THR A 25 0.34 -4.41 -8.79
C THR A 25 1.77 -4.86 -9.10
N VAL A 26 2.23 -5.95 -8.47
CA VAL A 26 3.56 -6.52 -8.75
C VAL A 26 3.68 -6.98 -10.20
N VAL A 27 2.65 -7.66 -10.73
CA VAL A 27 2.64 -8.11 -12.13
C VAL A 27 2.66 -6.91 -13.09
N SER A 28 1.81 -5.91 -12.85
CA SER A 28 1.75 -4.67 -13.64
C SER A 28 3.09 -3.94 -13.62
N TRP A 29 3.73 -3.81 -12.46
CA TRP A 29 5.04 -3.19 -12.31
C TRP A 29 6.14 -3.95 -13.06
N ASN A 30 6.14 -5.28 -12.97
CA ASN A 30 7.10 -6.11 -13.70
C ASN A 30 6.89 -6.01 -15.21
N LEU A 31 5.63 -6.01 -15.68
CA LEU A 31 5.30 -5.80 -17.08
C LEU A 31 5.76 -4.43 -17.55
N HIS A 32 5.48 -3.36 -16.79
CA HIS A 32 5.97 -2.02 -17.07
C HIS A 32 7.50 -2.02 -17.19
N LYS A 33 8.22 -2.58 -16.22
CA LYS A 33 9.68 -2.71 -16.26
C LYS A 33 10.19 -3.39 -17.52
N VAL A 34 9.56 -4.49 -17.94
CA VAL A 34 9.92 -5.23 -19.17
C VAL A 34 9.61 -4.40 -20.42
N CYS A 35 8.44 -3.76 -20.49
CA CYS A 35 8.05 -2.89 -21.60
C CYS A 35 8.92 -1.63 -21.71
N THR A 36 9.44 -1.14 -20.60
CA THR A 36 10.38 -0.02 -20.56
C THR A 36 11.85 -0.45 -20.56
N ALA A 37 12.13 -1.76 -20.59
CA ALA A 37 13.51 -2.25 -20.62
C ALA A 37 14.18 -1.85 -21.93
N GLY A 38 15.12 -0.91 -21.86
CA GLY A 38 15.79 -0.34 -23.03
C GLY A 38 15.14 0.94 -23.57
N ASN A 39 13.97 1.34 -23.05
CA ASN A 39 13.49 2.70 -23.26
C ASN A 39 14.42 3.66 -22.53
N LYS A 40 14.79 4.74 -23.23
CA LYS A 40 15.56 5.81 -22.63
C LYS A 40 14.72 6.42 -21.51
N SER A 41 15.37 6.75 -20.38
CA SER A 41 14.69 7.45 -19.30
C SER A 41 14.05 8.75 -19.82
N PRO A 42 13.00 9.28 -19.18
CA PRO A 42 12.40 10.55 -19.58
C PRO A 42 13.44 11.67 -19.76
N LEU A 43 14.47 11.71 -18.91
CA LEU A 43 15.60 12.63 -19.04
C LEU A 43 16.42 12.40 -20.31
N ALA A 44 16.76 11.14 -20.62
CA ALA A 44 17.49 10.81 -21.84
C ALA A 44 16.65 11.06 -23.12
N LEU A 45 15.34 10.87 -23.06
CA LEU A 45 14.42 11.25 -24.14
C LEU A 45 14.35 12.78 -24.30
N TYR A 46 14.29 13.53 -23.20
CA TYR A 46 14.33 14.99 -23.20
C TYR A 46 15.62 15.49 -23.86
N GLN A 47 16.78 14.99 -23.45
CA GLN A 47 18.08 15.39 -24.01
C GLN A 47 18.15 15.16 -25.53
N ILE A 48 17.67 14.02 -26.02
CA ILE A 48 17.64 13.72 -27.46
C ILE A 48 16.68 14.63 -28.22
N ASN A 49 15.50 14.87 -27.66
CA ASN A 49 14.52 15.76 -28.26
C ASN A 49 15.02 17.21 -28.26
N HIS A 50 15.73 17.62 -27.22
CA HIS A 50 16.36 18.93 -27.09
C HIS A 50 17.46 19.13 -28.15
N GLU A 51 18.38 18.16 -28.30
CA GLU A 51 19.38 18.18 -29.38
C GLU A 51 18.73 18.21 -30.77
N HIS A 52 17.68 17.44 -30.98
CA HIS A 52 16.96 17.41 -32.26
C HIS A 52 16.22 18.73 -32.55
N ALA A 53 15.62 19.35 -31.54
CA ALA A 53 14.91 20.63 -31.66
C ALA A 53 15.86 21.81 -31.95
N ILE A 54 17.05 21.82 -31.34
CA ILE A 54 18.13 22.78 -31.66
C ILE A 54 18.61 22.58 -33.10
N ASN A 55 18.90 21.34 -33.49
CA ASN A 55 19.43 21.04 -34.82
C ASN A 55 18.42 21.31 -35.96
N GLN A 56 17.12 21.25 -35.67
CA GLN A 56 16.05 21.58 -36.63
C GLN A 56 15.55 23.03 -36.53
N VAL A 57 16.20 23.89 -35.74
CA VAL A 57 15.90 25.34 -35.69
C VAL A 57 14.49 25.62 -35.13
N TYR A 58 13.84 24.64 -34.49
CA TYR A 58 12.57 24.85 -33.78
C TYR A 58 12.76 25.64 -32.48
N TRP A 59 13.93 25.49 -31.86
CA TRP A 59 14.37 26.30 -30.73
C TRP A 59 15.49 27.26 -31.17
N THR A 60 15.08 28.38 -31.78
CA THR A 60 15.93 29.56 -31.96
C THR A 60 15.56 30.59 -30.91
N GLY A 61 16.08 30.43 -29.70
CA GLY A 61 15.76 31.32 -28.59
C GLY A 61 16.30 30.82 -27.26
N ASP A 62 15.91 31.53 -26.20
CA ASP A 62 16.24 31.25 -24.81
C ASP A 62 16.02 29.76 -24.47
N LEU A 63 17.04 29.13 -23.89
CA LEU A 63 17.10 27.69 -23.63
C LEU A 63 16.19 27.26 -22.45
N GLY A 64 15.46 28.21 -21.86
CA GLY A 64 14.83 28.04 -20.56
C GLY A 64 15.85 28.18 -19.44
N ASP A 65 15.40 27.92 -18.21
CA ASP A 65 16.27 27.90 -17.03
C ASP A 65 17.30 26.77 -17.14
N ASP A 66 18.48 26.97 -16.56
CA ASP A 66 19.57 26.00 -16.66
C ASP A 66 19.15 24.68 -16.00
N VAL A 67 19.66 23.55 -16.50
CA VAL A 67 19.39 22.25 -15.86
C VAL A 67 19.99 22.22 -14.45
N GLU A 68 21.01 23.04 -14.18
CA GLU A 68 21.55 23.27 -12.83
C GLU A 68 20.59 24.02 -11.89
N ASP A 69 19.58 24.73 -12.42
CA ASP A 69 18.54 25.40 -11.64
C ASP A 69 17.38 24.45 -11.29
N VAL A 70 17.34 23.27 -11.90
CA VAL A 70 16.40 22.20 -11.54
C VAL A 70 16.95 21.45 -10.33
N GLU A 71 16.57 21.88 -9.13
CA GLU A 71 16.84 21.11 -7.92
C GLU A 71 16.18 19.73 -8.03
N GLU A 72 17.00 18.70 -8.29
CA GLU A 72 16.57 17.29 -8.43
C GLU A 72 15.81 16.80 -7.18
N GLU A 73 16.05 17.41 -6.01
CA GLU A 73 15.37 17.13 -4.73
C GLU A 73 13.99 17.82 -4.56
N GLY A 74 13.63 18.76 -5.44
CA GLY A 74 12.43 19.61 -5.32
C GLY A 74 11.35 19.34 -6.38
N TYR A 75 11.64 18.57 -7.42
CA TYR A 75 10.68 18.33 -8.50
C TYR A 75 9.47 17.51 -8.01
N GLY A 76 8.29 18.13 -7.98
CA GLY A 76 7.04 17.51 -7.52
C GLY A 76 6.81 17.58 -6.01
N ARG A 77 7.62 18.34 -5.29
CA ARG A 77 7.48 18.59 -3.84
C ARG A 77 6.77 19.92 -3.60
N ASP A 78 5.78 19.93 -2.70
CA ASP A 78 5.17 21.18 -2.25
C ASP A 78 6.18 21.93 -1.37
N PRO A 79 6.58 23.17 -1.72
CA PRO A 79 7.54 23.95 -0.95
C PRO A 79 7.06 24.29 0.47
N GLU A 80 5.75 24.19 0.75
CA GLU A 80 5.19 24.39 2.08
C GLU A 80 5.16 23.10 2.92
N GLU A 81 5.41 21.94 2.30
CA GLU A 81 5.34 20.64 2.96
C GLU A 81 6.74 20.21 3.44
N SER A 82 6.91 20.20 4.76
CA SER A 82 8.14 19.71 5.38
C SER A 82 8.37 18.26 4.96
N SER A 83 9.55 17.93 4.44
CA SER A 83 9.92 16.51 4.30
C SER A 83 9.82 15.84 5.66
N PRO A 84 9.31 14.59 5.73
CA PRO A 84 9.45 13.80 6.93
C PRO A 84 10.94 13.77 7.35
N PRO A 85 11.24 13.81 8.65
CA PRO A 85 12.61 13.81 9.15
C PRO A 85 13.42 12.69 8.49
N ALA A 86 14.65 12.99 8.05
CA ALA A 86 15.52 12.00 7.38
C ALA A 86 15.78 10.73 8.22
N ASP A 87 15.55 10.79 9.53
CA ASP A 87 15.65 9.66 10.44
C ASP A 87 14.47 8.68 10.34
N GLU A 88 13.30 9.12 9.84
CA GLU A 88 12.17 8.23 9.52
C GLU A 88 12.39 7.45 8.22
N LEU A 89 13.21 7.96 7.30
CA LEU A 89 13.54 7.33 6.01
C LEU A 89 14.75 6.40 6.06
N LYS A 90 15.57 6.46 7.13
CA LYS A 90 16.86 5.77 7.19
C LYS A 90 16.76 4.28 7.51
N VAL A 91 15.70 3.86 8.20
CA VAL A 91 15.58 2.48 8.66
C VAL A 91 14.13 2.06 8.60
N ASP A 92 13.77 1.36 7.51
CA ASP A 92 12.54 0.59 7.51
C ASP A 92 12.57 -0.38 8.70
N PRO A 93 11.54 -0.40 9.55
CA PRO A 93 11.46 -1.35 10.64
C PRO A 93 11.51 -2.77 10.08
N LYS A 94 12.60 -3.49 10.36
CA LYS A 94 12.81 -4.87 9.90
C LYS A 94 11.90 -5.89 10.60
N ALA A 95 11.32 -5.50 11.72
CA ALA A 95 10.38 -6.30 12.51
C ALA A 95 9.54 -5.38 13.40
N ALA A 96 8.34 -5.84 13.76
CA ALA A 96 7.51 -5.19 14.76
C ALA A 96 8.23 -5.17 16.13
N ASN A 97 8.19 -4.04 16.82
CA ASN A 97 8.82 -3.87 18.13
C ASN A 97 7.77 -3.99 19.24
N TYR A 98 7.61 -5.21 19.76
CA TYR A 98 6.69 -5.53 20.85
C TYR A 98 7.19 -5.12 22.25
N ASN A 99 8.44 -4.62 22.37
CA ASN A 99 9.04 -4.33 23.69
C ASN A 99 8.43 -3.12 24.43
N LYS A 100 7.46 -2.41 23.81
CA LYS A 100 6.81 -1.26 24.43
C LYS A 100 5.66 -1.64 25.38
N PHE A 101 5.14 -2.86 25.32
CA PHE A 101 3.96 -3.24 26.07
C PHE A 101 4.23 -4.45 26.98
N PRO A 102 3.66 -4.46 28.20
CA PRO A 102 3.91 -5.51 29.18
C PRO A 102 3.15 -6.81 28.88
N ASP A 103 2.04 -6.74 28.15
CA ASP A 103 1.23 -7.89 27.75
C ASP A 103 0.39 -7.58 26.49
N THR A 104 -0.22 -8.63 25.94
CA THR A 104 -1.06 -8.59 24.73
C THR A 104 -2.38 -7.81 24.94
N GLU A 105 -2.85 -7.66 26.17
CA GLU A 105 -4.07 -6.91 26.49
C GLU A 105 -3.82 -5.40 26.43
N HIS A 106 -2.65 -4.94 26.88
CA HIS A 106 -2.21 -3.55 26.77
C HIS A 106 -1.87 -3.18 25.32
N GLU A 107 -1.33 -4.10 24.52
CA GLU A 107 -1.19 -3.91 23.06
C GLU A 107 -2.56 -3.75 22.39
N ARG A 108 -3.55 -4.53 22.82
CA ARG A 108 -4.92 -4.50 22.29
C ARG A 108 -5.62 -3.19 22.63
N ASN A 109 -5.46 -2.71 23.86
CA ASN A 109 -5.99 -1.41 24.28
C ASN A 109 -5.29 -0.23 23.61
N ALA A 110 -4.03 -0.39 23.18
CA ALA A 110 -3.30 0.62 22.42
C ALA A 110 -3.60 0.61 20.91
N GLY A 111 -4.45 -0.31 20.43
CA GLY A 111 -4.78 -0.44 19.00
C GLY A 111 -3.65 -0.98 18.13
N LEU A 112 -2.63 -1.59 18.74
CA LEU A 112 -1.43 -2.11 18.08
C LEU A 112 -1.42 -3.64 17.97
N PHE A 113 -2.47 -4.30 18.48
CA PHE A 113 -2.54 -5.75 18.55
C PHE A 113 -2.91 -6.39 17.22
N ILE A 114 -2.11 -7.37 16.82
CA ILE A 114 -2.33 -8.24 15.67
C ILE A 114 -3.17 -9.43 16.14
N ASN A 115 -4.23 -9.78 15.40
CA ASN A 115 -5.08 -10.93 15.72
C ASN A 115 -4.23 -12.20 15.93
N ASP A 116 -4.51 -12.98 16.99
CA ASP A 116 -3.78 -14.21 17.28
C ASP A 116 -4.19 -15.34 16.33
N ASP A 117 -3.25 -16.22 15.99
CA ASP A 117 -3.49 -17.36 15.09
C ASP A 117 -4.57 -18.30 15.63
N GLU A 118 -4.64 -18.46 16.96
CA GLU A 118 -5.69 -19.27 17.59
C GLU A 118 -7.07 -18.59 17.53
N GLU A 119 -7.15 -17.27 17.68
CA GLU A 119 -8.39 -16.50 17.49
C GLU A 119 -8.89 -16.61 16.05
N ILE A 120 -7.97 -16.53 15.07
CA ILE A 120 -8.28 -16.70 13.65
C ILE A 120 -8.78 -18.12 13.35
N LYS A 121 -8.13 -19.16 13.91
CA LYS A 121 -8.57 -20.55 13.73
C LYS A 121 -9.95 -20.80 14.31
N GLN A 122 -10.22 -20.28 15.52
CA GLN A 122 -11.54 -20.40 16.15
C GLN A 122 -12.61 -19.72 15.30
N ALA A 123 -12.38 -18.48 14.88
CA ALA A 123 -13.30 -17.75 14.03
C ALA A 123 -13.55 -18.46 12.68
N ARG A 124 -12.52 -19.04 12.05
CA ARG A 124 -12.68 -19.87 10.85
C ARG A 124 -13.53 -21.10 11.10
N GLY A 125 -13.37 -21.76 12.25
CA GLY A 125 -14.21 -22.89 12.64
C GLY A 125 -15.69 -22.51 12.80
N HIS A 126 -15.96 -21.32 13.33
CA HIS A 126 -17.32 -20.80 13.46
C HIS A 126 -17.95 -20.35 12.13
N LEU A 127 -17.11 -19.95 11.17
CA LEU A 127 -17.52 -19.56 9.82
C LEU A 127 -17.46 -20.73 8.81
N ASP A 128 -17.36 -21.97 9.29
CA ASP A 128 -17.27 -23.14 8.41
C ASP A 128 -18.47 -23.23 7.44
N GLY A 129 -18.18 -23.56 6.18
CA GLY A 129 -19.14 -23.56 5.08
C GLY A 129 -19.54 -22.19 4.52
N MET A 130 -18.95 -21.10 4.99
CA MET A 130 -19.08 -19.78 4.35
C MET A 130 -17.95 -19.57 3.33
N ASP A 131 -18.31 -19.17 2.11
CA ASP A 131 -17.33 -18.73 1.13
C ASP A 131 -16.93 -17.28 1.42
N LEU A 132 -15.77 -17.10 2.04
CA LEU A 132 -15.23 -15.79 2.42
C LEU A 132 -14.56 -15.07 1.24
N GLU A 133 -14.32 -15.78 0.13
CA GLU A 133 -13.69 -15.26 -1.08
C GLU A 133 -14.70 -15.06 -2.22
N ALA A 134 -16.00 -15.25 -1.93
CA ALA A 134 -17.05 -15.02 -2.91
C ALA A 134 -17.07 -13.54 -3.35
N ASP A 135 -17.30 -13.31 -4.63
CA ASP A 135 -17.60 -11.98 -5.13
C ASP A 135 -19.08 -11.67 -4.86
N ASP A 136 -19.33 -10.76 -3.94
CA ASP A 136 -20.67 -10.26 -3.63
C ASP A 136 -21.07 -9.06 -4.51
N GLY A 137 -20.19 -8.60 -5.42
CA GLY A 137 -20.40 -7.40 -6.22
C GLY A 137 -20.32 -6.10 -5.42
N ASN A 138 -19.96 -6.17 -4.14
CA ASN A 138 -19.89 -5.06 -3.18
C ASN A 138 -18.57 -5.10 -2.38
N PHE A 139 -17.49 -5.55 -3.02
CA PHE A 139 -16.13 -5.62 -2.45
C PHE A 139 -16.04 -6.44 -1.14
N GLY A 140 -16.93 -7.41 -0.92
CA GLY A 140 -16.94 -8.25 0.28
C GLY A 140 -17.67 -7.63 1.47
N ILE A 141 -18.36 -6.49 1.31
CA ILE A 141 -19.11 -5.84 2.39
C ILE A 141 -20.26 -6.73 2.89
N ASP A 142 -20.96 -7.42 2.00
CA ASP A 142 -22.11 -8.23 2.37
C ASP A 142 -21.64 -9.50 3.10
N ILE A 143 -20.54 -10.09 2.61
CA ILE A 143 -19.84 -11.20 3.25
C ILE A 143 -19.34 -10.80 4.64
N TYR A 144 -18.75 -9.60 4.77
CA TYR A 144 -18.34 -9.06 6.05
C TYR A 144 -19.51 -8.92 7.04
N CYS A 145 -20.62 -8.33 6.61
CA CYS A 145 -21.80 -8.16 7.46
C CYS A 145 -22.35 -9.50 7.96
N ILE A 146 -22.38 -10.52 7.08
CA ILE A 146 -22.81 -11.88 7.43
C ILE A 146 -21.83 -12.53 8.41
N ALA A 147 -20.52 -12.40 8.18
CA ALA A 147 -19.48 -12.97 9.03
C ALA A 147 -19.52 -12.35 10.45
N VAL A 148 -19.65 -11.03 10.55
CA VAL A 148 -19.81 -10.32 11.84
C VAL A 148 -21.08 -10.79 12.55
N SER A 149 -22.21 -10.89 11.85
CA SER A 149 -23.47 -11.31 12.45
C SER A 149 -23.40 -12.72 13.02
N ARG A 150 -22.71 -13.65 12.34
CA ARG A 150 -22.52 -15.04 12.79
C ARG A 150 -21.57 -15.14 13.97
N LEU A 151 -20.46 -14.41 13.96
CA LEU A 151 -19.51 -14.43 15.08
C LEU A 151 -20.06 -13.71 16.31
N ALA A 152 -20.79 -12.60 16.12
CA ALA A 152 -21.42 -11.86 17.22
C ALA A 152 -22.47 -12.71 17.95
N THR A 153 -23.23 -13.55 17.24
CA THR A 153 -24.22 -14.45 17.88
C THR A 153 -23.62 -15.65 18.60
N LEU A 154 -22.35 -15.97 18.34
CA LEU A 154 -21.64 -17.08 18.98
C LEU A 154 -20.77 -16.63 20.17
N MET A 155 -20.54 -15.33 20.31
CA MET A 155 -19.67 -14.74 21.35
C MET A 155 -20.45 -13.98 22.44
N GLU A 156 -21.79 -14.04 22.45
CA GLU A 156 -22.63 -13.74 23.63
C GLU A 156 -22.69 -14.93 24.60
#